data_AF-U6FBV5-F1
#
_entry.id   AF-U6FBV5-F1
#
_cell.length_a   1.000
_cell.length_b   1.000
_cell.length_c   1.000
_cell.angle_alpha   90.00
_cell.angle_beta   90.00
_cell.angle_gamma   90.00
#
_symmetry.space_group_name_H-M   'P 1'
#
loop_
_entity.id
_entity.type
_entity.pdbx_description
1 polymer ?
#
loop_
_entity_poly.entity_id
_entity_poly.type
_entity_poly.pdbx_seq_one_letter_code
_entity_poly.pdbx_strand_id
1 'polypeptide(L)' 'MQEDNYHGGEVIIDHCENEKDAETLKEKILAEYPDAKVEIRPMRGLCSFYAEEGGLMIGFHE' A
#
# COMPACT_ATOMS: atom_id res chain seq x y z
N MET A 1 5.91 -8.88 -3.12
CA MET A 1 5.35 -9.49 -1.89
C MET A 1 5.67 -10.97 -1.82
N GLN A 2 5.09 -11.83 -2.65
CA GLN A 2 5.41 -13.27 -2.64
C GLN A 2 6.90 -13.54 -2.96
N GLU A 3 7.47 -12.86 -3.95
CA GLU A 3 8.89 -12.98 -4.30
C GLU A 3 9.83 -12.38 -3.24
N ASP A 4 9.31 -11.48 -2.40
CA ASP A 4 10.03 -10.80 -1.32
C ASP A 4 9.83 -11.50 0.04
N ASN A 5 9.34 -12.75 0.03
CA ASN A 5 9.14 -13.57 1.22
C ASN A 5 8.21 -12.95 2.29
N TYR A 6 7.20 -12.19 1.87
CA TYR A 6 6.20 -11.60 2.77
C TYR A 6 5.24 -12.64 3.35
N HIS A 7 5.09 -12.67 4.68
CA HIS A 7 4.26 -13.65 5.42
C HIS A 7 2.96 -13.08 6.01
N GLY A 8 2.42 -11.99 5.47
CA GLY A 8 1.15 -11.43 5.96
C GLY A 8 1.30 -10.53 7.20
N GLY A 9 2.45 -9.84 7.33
CA GLY A 9 2.69 -8.85 8.37
C GLY A 9 1.98 -7.51 8.15
N GLU A 10 2.69 -6.42 8.46
CA GLU A 10 2.18 -5.05 8.28
C GLU A 10 2.45 -4.55 6.85
N VAL A 11 1.46 -3.88 6.26
CA VAL A 11 1.57 -3.19 4.98
C VAL A 11 1.08 -1.76 5.13
N ILE A 12 1.86 -0.83 4.59
CA ILE A 12 1.51 0.57 4.50
C ILE A 12 1.36 0.94 3.03
N ILE A 13 0.22 1.53 2.69
CA ILE A 13 -0.11 2.02 1.36
C ILE A 13 -0.27 3.54 1.44
N ASP A 14 0.74 4.27 0.96
CA ASP A 14 0.61 5.72 0.78
C ASP A 14 0.05 6.01 -0.62
N HIS A 15 -0.94 6.91 -0.74
CA HIS A 15 -1.55 7.30 -2.02
C HIS A 15 -1.51 8.80 -2.29
N CYS A 16 -1.30 9.21 -3.54
CA CYS A 16 -1.41 10.61 -3.97
C CYS A 16 -2.72 10.81 -4.74
N GLU A 17 -3.75 11.30 -4.05
CA GLU A 17 -5.12 11.46 -4.60
C GLU A 17 -5.73 10.18 -5.21
N ASN A 18 -5.16 9.00 -4.90
CA ASN A 18 -5.59 7.71 -5.44
C ASN A 18 -6.11 6.72 -4.37
N GLU A 19 -7.08 7.15 -3.58
CA GLU A 19 -7.65 6.32 -2.50
C GLU A 19 -8.35 5.06 -3.03
N LYS A 20 -9.00 5.18 -4.20
CA LYS A 20 -9.73 4.08 -4.83
C LYS A 20 -8.85 2.89 -5.17
N ASP A 21 -7.70 3.13 -5.80
CA ASP A 21 -6.78 2.05 -6.16
C ASP A 21 -6.05 1.52 -4.92
N ALA A 22 -5.81 2.37 -3.91
CA ALA A 22 -5.27 1.94 -2.62
C ALA A 22 -6.19 0.94 -1.90
N GLU A 23 -7.50 1.21 -1.82
CA GLU A 23 -8.49 0.27 -1.26
C GLU A 23 -8.58 -1.01 -2.10
N THR A 24 -8.57 -0.89 -3.43
CA THR A 24 -8.57 -2.06 -4.34
C THR A 24 -7.35 -2.95 -4.09
N LEU A 25 -6.17 -2.36 -3.86
CA LEU A 25 -4.96 -3.11 -3.55
C LEU A 25 -5.02 -3.78 -2.17
N LYS A 26 -5.54 -3.07 -1.16
CA LYS A 26 -5.77 -3.62 0.18
C LYS A 26 -6.69 -4.85 0.16
N GLU A 27 -7.79 -4.81 -0.59
CA GLU A 27 -8.68 -5.97 -0.75
C GLU A 27 -7.94 -7.18 -1.32
N LYS A 28 -7.08 -6.97 -2.32
CA LYS A 28 -6.27 -8.04 -2.91
C LYS A 28 -5.26 -8.62 -1.90
N ILE A 29 -4.59 -7.76 -1.14
CA ILE A 29 -3.64 -8.20 -0.10
C ILE A 29 -4.38 -9.04 0.95
N LEU A 30 -5.55 -8.60 1.42
CA LEU A 30 -6.33 -9.34 2.42
C LEU A 30 -6.92 -10.65 1.87
N ALA A 31 -7.17 -10.75 0.57
CA ALA A 31 -7.60 -12.00 -0.06
C ALA A 31 -6.49 -13.07 -0.05
N GLU A 32 -5.22 -12.66 -0.20
CA GLU A 32 -4.06 -13.57 -0.16
C GLU A 32 -3.52 -13.77 1.26
N TYR A 33 -3.56 -12.72 2.09
CA TYR A 33 -3.04 -12.67 3.45
C TYR A 33 -4.13 -12.14 4.41
N PRO A 34 -5.07 -12.99 4.85
CA PRO A 34 -6.22 -12.56 5.64
C PRO A 34 -5.87 -11.87 6.96
N ASP A 35 -4.72 -12.20 7.54
CA ASP A 35 -4.26 -11.66 8.81
C ASP A 35 -3.38 -10.40 8.66
N ALA A 36 -3.12 -9.96 7.42
CA ALA A 36 -2.31 -8.77 7.15
C ALA A 36 -2.94 -7.51 7.72
N LYS A 37 -2.10 -6.65 8.30
CA LYS A 37 -2.52 -5.34 8.80
C LYS A 37 -2.19 -4.28 7.78
N VAL A 38 -3.20 -3.82 7.05
CA VAL A 38 -3.03 -2.83 5.97
C VAL A 38 -3.50 -1.46 6.42
N GLU A 39 -2.59 -0.47 6.42
CA GLU A 39 -2.89 0.94 6.66
C GLU A 39 -2.81 1.74 5.35
N ILE A 40 -3.84 2.54 5.05
CA ILE A 40 -3.85 3.46 3.91
C ILE A 40 -3.70 4.89 4.43
N ARG A 41 -2.80 5.67 3.82
CA ARG A 41 -2.55 7.07 4.22
C ARG A 41 -2.36 7.98 3.01
N PRO A 42 -2.76 9.26 3.09
CA PRO A 42 -2.51 10.21 2.02
C PRO A 42 -1.04 10.66 2.02
N MET A 43 -0.43 10.73 0.83
CA MET A 43 0.87 11.31 0.60
C MET A 43 0.86 12.82 0.84
N ARG A 44 2.01 13.36 1.24
CA ARG A 44 2.20 14.80 1.48
C ARG A 44 3.61 15.24 1.07
N GLY A 45 3.79 16.54 0.86
CA GLY A 45 5.08 17.18 0.68
C GLY A 45 5.89 16.55 -0.45
N LEU A 46 7.06 15.99 -0.10
CA LEU A 46 7.97 15.38 -1.07
C LEU A 46 7.39 14.10 -1.70
N CYS A 47 6.67 13.27 -0.95
CA CYS A 47 6.13 12.02 -1.49
C CYS A 47 5.09 12.30 -2.59
N SER A 48 4.16 13.22 -2.35
CA SER A 48 3.17 13.62 -3.36
C SER A 48 3.80 14.33 -4.55
N PHE A 49 4.90 15.07 -4.33
CA PHE A 49 5.63 15.74 -5.42
C PHE A 49 6.29 14.73 -6.37
N TYR A 50 6.90 13.66 -5.84
CA TYR A 50 7.59 12.67 -6.66
C TYR A 50 6.69 11.56 -7.21
N ALA A 51 5.65 11.18 -6.46
CA ALA A 51 4.73 10.13 -6.89
C ALA A 51 3.68 10.63 -7.89
N GLU A 52 3.45 11.94 -7.93
CA GLU A 52 2.43 12.62 -8.74
C GLU A 52 1.00 12.12 -8.50
N GLU A 53 0.00 12.78 -9.08
CA GLU A 53 -1.40 12.38 -8.97
C GLU A 53 -1.61 10.97 -9.51
N GLY A 54 -2.30 10.12 -8.77
CA GLY A 54 -2.48 8.70 -9.13
C GLY A 54 -1.42 7.78 -8.51
N GLY A 55 -0.33 8.31 -7.94
CA GLY A 55 0.77 7.52 -7.39
C GLY A 55 0.40 6.70 -6.16
N LEU A 56 1.02 5.51 -6.05
CA LEU A 56 0.96 4.62 -4.89
C LEU A 56 2.37 4.23 -4.45
N MET A 57 2.61 4.16 -3.14
CA MET A 57 3.87 3.68 -2.56
C MET A 57 3.56 2.64 -1.49
N ILE A 58 4.20 1.48 -1.57
CA ILE A 58 3.91 0.31 -0.73
C ILE A 58 5.13 -0.01 0.13
N GLY A 59 4.94 -0.03 1.45
CA GLY A 59 5.93 -0.47 2.42
C GLY A 59 5.47 -1.75 3.12
N PHE A 60 6.33 -2.75 3.20
CA PHE A 60 6.11 -3.99 3.94
C PHE A 60 7.47 -4.59 4.34
N HIS A 61 7.49 -5.58 5.22
CA HIS A 61 8.69 -6.32 5.62
C HIS A 61 8.51 -7.81 5.36
N GLU A 62 9.61 -8.55 5.14
CA GLU A 62 9.61 -10.02 5.10
C GLU A 62 9.11 -10.65 6.41
#